data_AF-A0A212EHA5-F1
#
_entry.id   AF-A0A212EHA5-F1
#
_cell.length_a   1.000
_cell.length_b   1.000
_cell.length_c   1.000
_cell.angle_alpha   90.00
_cell.angle_beta   90.00
_cell.angle_gamma   90.00
#
_symmetry.space_group_name_H-M   'P 1'
#
loop_
_entity.id
_entity.type
_entity.pdbx_description
1 polymer ?
#
loop_
_entity_poly.entity_id
_entity_poly.type
_entity_poly.pdbx_seq_one_letter_code
_entity_poly.pdbx_strand_id
1 'polypeptide(L)'
;VKNHASAWPFLKPVDKTEVPDYYDHIKYPMDLRTMGERLKSRYYSSRRLFVADMARIFSNCRLYNSPDTDYYRCANTLEKYFQAKMKEAGLWDK
;
A
#
# COMPACT_ATOMS: atom_id res chain seq x y z
N VAL A 1 0.67 -7.93 -7.57
CA VAL A 1 0.14 -6.65 -7.03
C VAL A 1 0.50 -5.46 -7.93
N LYS A 2 1.78 -5.13 -8.17
CA LYS A 2 2.17 -3.93 -8.95
C LYS A 2 1.53 -3.82 -10.35
N ASN A 3 1.22 -4.96 -10.97
CA ASN A 3 0.61 -5.01 -12.30
C ASN A 3 -0.94 -5.05 -12.28
N HIS A 4 -1.56 -4.95 -11.09
CA HIS A 4 -3.01 -4.92 -10.98
C HIS A 4 -3.54 -3.55 -11.44
N ALA A 5 -4.68 -3.49 -12.13
CA ALA A 5 -5.22 -2.25 -12.69
C ALA A 5 -5.41 -1.15 -11.62
N SER A 6 -5.84 -1.51 -10.41
CA SER A 6 -6.00 -0.59 -9.27
C SER A 6 -4.69 -0.21 -8.54
N ALA A 7 -3.52 -0.60 -9.02
CA ALA A 7 -2.25 -0.32 -8.35
C ALA A 7 -1.68 1.07 -8.64
N TRP A 8 -2.17 1.75 -9.67
CA TRP A 8 -1.61 3.00 -10.18
C TRP A 8 -1.37 4.10 -9.12
N PRO A 9 -2.21 4.31 -8.08
CA PRO A 9 -1.94 5.36 -7.09
C PRO A 9 -0.79 5.04 -6.14
N PHE A 10 -0.44 3.75 -6.03
CA PHE A 10 0.46 3.25 -5.01
C PHE A 10 1.83 2.88 -5.58
N LEU A 11 2.08 3.14 -6.86
CA LEU A 11 3.31 2.72 -7.54
C LEU A 11 4.55 3.50 -7.10
N LYS A 12 4.37 4.70 -6.55
CA LYS A 12 5.41 5.64 -6.14
C LYS A 12 4.99 6.36 -4.84
N PRO A 13 5.94 6.96 -4.10
CA PRO A 13 5.58 7.84 -2.98
C PRO A 13 4.69 8.99 -3.46
N VAL A 14 3.79 9.47 -2.59
CA VAL A 14 2.99 10.67 -2.87
C VAL A 14 3.92 11.87 -2.95
N ASP A 15 3.82 12.63 -4.04
CA ASP A 15 4.64 13.81 -4.24
C ASP A 15 4.12 14.96 -3.37
N LYS A 16 4.96 15.50 -2.48
CA LYS A 16 4.60 16.62 -1.61
C LYS A 16 4.33 17.90 -2.40
N THR A 17 4.90 18.05 -3.59
CA THR A 17 4.66 19.21 -4.44
C THR A 17 3.28 19.16 -5.10
N GLU A 18 2.77 17.95 -5.38
CA GLU A 18 1.43 17.73 -5.92
C GLU A 18 0.36 17.67 -4.83
N VAL A 19 0.70 17.14 -3.65
CA VAL A 19 -0.20 16.98 -2.50
C VAL A 19 0.45 17.60 -1.23
N PRO A 20 0.33 18.92 -1.06
CA PRO A 20 1.12 19.67 -0.07
C PRO A 20 0.96 19.26 1.39
N ASP A 21 -0.27 18.90 1.79
CA ASP A 21 -0.65 18.58 3.17
C ASP A 21 -0.53 17.08 3.51
N TYR A 22 -0.23 16.21 2.53
CA TYR A 22 -0.25 14.76 2.73
C TYR A 22 0.57 14.29 3.92
N TYR A 23 1.79 14.81 4.05
CA TYR A 23 2.73 14.42 5.11
C TYR A 23 2.42 15.03 6.47
N ASP A 24 1.53 16.03 6.53
CA ASP A 24 1.02 16.57 7.80
C ASP A 24 -0.06 15.63 8.36
N HIS A 25 -0.86 15.00 7.49
CA HIS A 25 -1.90 14.06 7.86
C HIS A 25 -1.40 12.61 8.00
N ILE A 26 -0.51 12.16 7.12
CA ILE A 26 -0.01 10.79 7.05
C ILE A 26 1.38 10.67 7.67
N LYS A 27 1.42 10.11 8.89
CA LYS A 27 2.66 10.03 9.70
C LYS A 27 3.65 8.97 9.22
N TYR A 28 3.17 7.91 8.59
CA TYR A 28 4.00 6.80 8.14
C TYR A 28 3.70 6.48 6.66
N PRO A 29 4.13 7.34 5.72
CA PRO A 29 3.91 7.14 4.29
C PRO A 29 4.52 5.81 3.82
N MET A 30 3.89 5.16 2.84
CA MET A 30 4.35 3.92 2.25
C MET A 30 3.79 3.76 0.83
N ASP A 31 4.54 3.09 -0.04
CA ASP A 31 4.18 2.81 -1.43
C ASP A 31 4.91 1.57 -1.96
N LEU A 32 4.51 1.09 -3.14
CA LEU A 32 5.02 -0.14 -3.75
C LEU A 32 6.45 -0.04 -4.29
N ARG A 33 6.99 1.17 -4.53
CA ARG A 33 8.40 1.36 -4.89
C ARG A 33 9.26 1.22 -3.65
N THR A 34 8.95 1.95 -2.57
CA THR A 34 9.67 1.83 -1.30
C THR A 34 9.59 0.40 -0.76
N MET A 35 8.44 -0.28 -0.85
CA MET A 35 8.36 -1.69 -0.50
C MET A 35 9.27 -2.57 -1.36
N GLY A 36 9.38 -2.28 -2.66
CA GLY A 36 10.28 -3.01 -3.57
C GLY A 36 11.75 -2.83 -3.22
N GLU A 37 12.16 -1.62 -2.80
CA GLU A 37 13.51 -1.32 -2.33
C GLU A 37 13.80 -2.04 -1.00
N ARG A 38 12.88 -1.99 -0.04
CA ARG A 38 12.95 -2.73 1.23
C ARG A 38 13.08 -4.24 1.02
N LEU A 39 12.37 -4.79 0.04
CA LEU A 39 12.48 -6.21 -0.29
C LEU A 39 13.88 -6.55 -0.80
N LYS A 40 14.44 -5.74 -1.72
CA LYS A 40 15.79 -5.93 -2.26
C LYS A 40 16.87 -5.82 -1.18
N SER A 41 16.68 -4.94 -0.19
CA SER A 41 17.62 -4.78 0.93
C SER A 41 17.45 -5.81 2.04
N ARG A 42 16.60 -6.84 1.87
CA ARG A 42 16.28 -7.86 2.87
C ARG A 42 15.69 -7.29 4.18
N TYR A 43 15.04 -6.13 4.12
CA TYR A 43 14.39 -5.50 5.28
C TYR A 43 13.28 -6.36 5.88
N TYR A 44 12.53 -7.08 5.05
CA TYR A 44 11.44 -7.95 5.50
C TYR A 44 11.96 -9.28 6.04
N SER A 45 12.53 -9.24 7.25
CA SER A 45 12.96 -10.44 7.99
C SER A 45 11.80 -11.36 8.40
N SER A 46 10.58 -10.85 8.37
CA SER A 46 9.36 -11.63 8.56
C SER A 46 8.26 -11.19 7.62
N ARG A 47 7.37 -12.13 7.29
CA ARG A 47 6.15 -11.87 6.51
C ARG A 47 5.26 -10.81 7.15
N ARG A 48 5.21 -10.74 8.49
CA ARG A 48 4.40 -9.75 9.22
C ARG A 48 4.82 -8.33 8.88
N LEU A 49 6.12 -8.06 8.73
CA LEU A 49 6.61 -6.73 8.33
C LEU A 49 6.15 -6.35 6.91
N PHE A 50 6.21 -7.31 5.98
CA PHE A 50 5.75 -7.09 4.60
C PHE A 50 4.25 -6.81 4.56
N VAL A 51 3.44 -7.60 5.28
CA VAL A 51 1.99 -7.41 5.38
C VAL A 51 1.66 -6.06 6.03
N ALA A 52 2.39 -5.66 7.07
CA ALA A 52 2.18 -4.39 7.75
C ALA A 52 2.43 -3.18 6.84
N ASP A 53 3.51 -3.18 6.05
CA ASP A 53 3.76 -2.11 5.07
C ASP A 53 2.70 -2.10 3.96
N MET A 54 2.27 -3.27 3.49
CA MET A 54 1.23 -3.37 2.47
C MET A 54 -0.13 -2.84 2.98
N ALA A 55 -0.54 -3.23 4.19
CA ALA A 55 -1.74 -2.72 4.83
C ALA A 55 -1.65 -1.20 5.07
N ARG A 56 -0.45 -0.69 5.37
CA ARG A 56 -0.21 0.74 5.57
C ARG A 56 -0.55 1.54 4.33
N ILE A 57 -0.15 1.09 3.14
CA ILE A 57 -0.51 1.73 1.85
C ILE A 57 -2.04 1.96 1.78
N PHE A 58 -2.82 0.92 2.05
CA PHE A 58 -4.28 0.99 1.95
C PHE A 58 -4.91 1.83 3.05
N SER A 59 -4.44 1.67 4.30
CA SER A 59 -4.95 2.44 5.43
C SER A 59 -4.65 3.94 5.30
N ASN A 60 -3.44 4.32 4.87
CA ASN A 60 -3.09 5.72 4.62
C ASN A 60 -3.96 6.31 3.50
N CYS A 61 -4.17 5.55 2.42
CA CYS A 61 -5.03 5.99 1.33
C CYS A 61 -6.46 6.28 1.82
N ARG A 62 -7.04 5.38 2.62
CA ARG A 62 -8.39 5.55 3.18
C ARG A 62 -8.48 6.64 4.26
N LEU A 63 -7.38 6.89 4.97
CA LEU A 63 -7.32 7.94 5.98
C LEU A 63 -7.29 9.33 5.33
N TYR A 64 -6.54 9.48 4.23
CA TYR A 64 -6.38 10.77 3.56
C TYR A 64 -7.52 11.07 2.57
N ASN A 65 -7.96 10.07 1.79
CA ASN A 65 -8.93 10.27 0.73
C ASN A 65 -10.35 9.92 1.18
N SER A 66 -11.34 10.65 0.67
CA SER A 66 -12.76 10.36 0.92
C SER A 66 -13.23 9.06 0.23
N PRO A 67 -14.21 8.33 0.79
CA PRO A 67 -14.72 7.06 0.23
C PRO A 67 -15.26 7.12 -1.20
N ASP A 68 -15.65 8.29 -1.68
CA ASP A 68 -16.18 8.56 -3.01
C ASP A 68 -15.09 8.75 -4.09
N THR A 69 -13.82 8.82 -3.69
CA THR A 69 -12.69 8.95 -4.61
C THR A 69 -12.28 7.63 -5.27
N ASP A 70 -11.67 7.72 -6.46
CA ASP A 70 -11.06 6.55 -7.11
C ASP A 70 -9.89 5.97 -6.32
N TYR A 71 -9.16 6.81 -5.57
CA TYR A 71 -8.07 6.39 -4.69
C TYR A 71 -8.55 5.42 -3.62
N TYR A 72 -9.65 5.76 -2.94
CA TYR A 72 -10.24 4.90 -1.91
C TYR A 72 -10.76 3.59 -2.49
N ARG A 73 -11.45 3.65 -3.66
CA ARG A 73 -11.88 2.44 -4.38
C ARG A 73 -10.69 1.56 -4.77
N CYS A 74 -9.60 2.15 -5.27
CA CYS A 74 -8.39 1.42 -5.62
C CYS A 74 -7.76 0.72 -4.41
N ALA A 75 -7.71 1.38 -3.24
CA ALA A 75 -7.20 0.78 -2.01
C ALA A 75 -8.00 -0.47 -1.62
N ASN A 76 -9.34 -0.39 -1.64
CA ASN A 76 -10.20 -1.52 -1.29
C ASN A 76 -10.06 -2.69 -2.26
N THR A 77 -10.05 -2.41 -3.57
CA THR A 77 -9.90 -3.45 -4.59
C THR A 77 -8.54 -4.12 -4.49
N LEU A 78 -7.47 -3.34 -4.35
CA LEU A 78 -6.12 -3.87 -4.31
C LEU A 78 -5.82 -4.62 -3.00
N GLU A 79 -6.38 -4.17 -1.87
CA GLU A 79 -6.29 -4.89 -0.59
C GLU A 79 -6.94 -6.26 -0.67
N LYS A 80 -8.16 -6.37 -1.23
CA LYS A 80 -8.82 -7.67 -1.44
C LYS A 80 -7.99 -8.58 -2.35
N TYR A 81 -7.48 -8.05 -3.45
CA TYR A 81 -6.61 -8.80 -4.36
C TYR A 81 -5.32 -9.28 -3.65
N PHE A 82 -4.68 -8.40 -2.88
CA PHE A 82 -3.49 -8.73 -2.10
C PHE A 82 -3.77 -9.86 -1.10
N GLN A 83 -4.85 -9.76 -0.32
CA GLN A 83 -5.25 -10.80 0.63
C GLN A 83 -5.51 -12.14 -0.07
N ALA A 84 -6.18 -12.13 -1.23
CA ALA A 84 -6.39 -13.34 -2.02
C ALA A 84 -5.06 -13.96 -2.44
N LYS A 85 -4.11 -13.17 -2.96
CA LYS A 85 -2.78 -13.66 -3.33
C LYS A 85 -1.96 -14.18 -2.16
N MET A 86 -2.08 -13.56 -0.99
CA MET A 86 -1.43 -14.08 0.21
C MET A 86 -2.05 -15.41 0.67
N LYS A 87 -3.37 -15.56 0.60
CA LYS A 87 -4.05 -16.83 0.92
C LYS A 87 -3.66 -17.94 -0.06
N GLU A 88 -3.70 -17.66 -1.37
CA GLU A 88 -3.27 -18.60 -2.42
C GLU A 88 -1.83 -19.08 -2.21
N ALA A 89 -0.95 -18.21 -1.72
CA ALA A 89 0.45 -18.54 -1.45
C ALA A 89 0.70 -19.22 -0.08
N GLY A 90 -0.35 -19.47 0.73
CA GLY A 90 -0.18 -19.97 2.10
C GLY A 90 0.49 -18.95 3.04
N LEU A 91 0.39 -17.67 2.68
CA LEU A 91 1.06 -16.55 3.33
C LEU A 91 0.14 -15.69 4.20
N TRP A 92 -1.13 -16.07 4.39
CA TRP A 92 -2.09 -15.30 5.15
C TRP A 92 -2.44 -15.97 6.49
N ASP A 93 -1.95 -15.40 7.59
CA ASP A 93 -2.42 -15.77 8.92
C ASP A 93 -3.53 -14.80 9.33
N LYS A 94 -4.64 -15.32 9.85
CA LYS A 94 -5.70 -14.50 10.46
C LYS A 94 -5.26 -13.98 11.82
#